data_AF-X1BN48-F1
#
_entry.id   AF-X1BN48-F1
#
_cell.length_a   1.000
_cell.length_b   1.000
_cell.length_c   1.000
_cell.angle_alpha   90.00
_cell.angle_beta   90.00
_cell.angle_gamma   90.00
#
_symmetry.space_group_name_H-M   'P 1'
#
loop_
_entity.id
_entity.type
_entity.pdbx_description
1 polymer ?
#
loop_
_entity_poly.entity_id
_entity_poly.type
_entity_poly.pdbx_seq_one_letter_code
_entity_poly.pdbx_strand_id
1 'polypeptide(L)'
;ATNTTYYWSVNASDGSDWSNITYHFTTLRCPYIILVSPANQSTEIPLTPTIQIWAQDYCSLGLNIFFYENSTGSWTQRQSNISSLANSSINWTFSQATSYNTTYYYNISVNNGLCNTTYIFYFKTKSSSAPTFSFEVPTNNSYGVDKHTTQLNITIEDPDGDIFNYSWFFSCGVSNFAIDNTNGSKIFDLSGCGGLDYCTQYYWQVNVTDGENETNATYYFTTENMSNQTFINPNPANGSLGQELSFIWNITIENTDGEYFDWWINVTNGDNNSNTSASNGSKNVSISGLAYSTTYTVWVNATNNCSNWTI
;
A
#
# COMPACT_ATOMS: atom_id res chain seq x y z
N ALA A 1 6.35 36.90 51.12
CA ALA A 1 6.73 36.66 49.72
C ALA A 1 7.57 35.38 49.67
N THR A 2 7.51 34.58 48.60
CA THR A 2 8.31 33.35 48.44
C THR A 2 9.73 33.72 48.01
N ASN A 3 10.73 32.91 48.37
CA ASN A 3 12.15 33.19 48.13
C ASN A 3 12.61 34.56 48.68
N THR A 4 12.09 34.96 49.84
CA THR A 4 12.40 36.22 50.51
C THR A 4 13.25 35.94 51.73
N THR A 5 14.44 36.53 51.78
CA THR A 5 15.33 36.42 52.95
C THR A 5 14.96 37.48 53.98
N TYR A 6 14.57 37.03 55.16
CA TYR A 6 14.32 37.86 56.32
C TYR A 6 15.56 37.86 57.20
N TYR A 7 15.97 39.04 57.64
CA TYR A 7 17.09 39.24 58.54
C TYR A 7 16.57 39.76 59.88
N TRP A 8 17.10 39.26 60.99
CA TRP A 8 16.87 39.84 62.30
C TRP A 8 18.17 39.78 63.10
N SER A 9 18.41 40.81 63.91
CA SER A 9 19.60 40.88 64.74
C SER A 9 19.24 40.92 66.21
N VAL A 10 19.96 40.15 67.01
CA VAL A 10 19.90 40.24 68.47
C VAL A 10 21.07 41.10 68.91
N ASN A 11 20.78 42.17 69.65
CA ASN A 11 21.79 43.06 70.21
C ASN A 11 21.76 42.95 71.74
N ALA A 12 22.92 42.72 72.35
CA ALA A 12 23.08 42.68 73.80
C ALA A 12 24.17 43.69 74.22
N SER A 13 23.88 44.51 75.22
CA SER A 13 24.79 45.51 75.78
C SER A 13 24.69 45.54 77.30
N ASP A 14 25.81 45.78 77.96
CA ASP A 14 25.90 45.96 79.43
C ASP A 14 26.00 47.43 79.85
N GLY A 15 25.83 48.37 78.91
CA GLY A 15 25.93 49.81 79.12
C GLY A 15 27.30 50.42 78.81
N SER A 16 28.32 49.61 78.53
CA SER A 16 29.64 50.09 78.07
C SER A 16 30.03 49.49 76.71
N ASP A 17 29.76 48.21 76.48
CA ASP A 17 30.03 47.51 75.22
C ASP A 17 28.75 46.88 74.64
N TRP A 18 28.77 46.52 73.36
CA TRP A 18 27.66 45.81 72.70
C TRP A 18 28.16 44.67 71.82
N SER A 19 27.32 43.64 71.70
CA SER A 19 27.51 42.49 70.82
C SER A 19 26.27 42.28 69.97
N ASN A 20 26.48 42.02 68.68
CA ASN A 20 25.40 41.81 67.73
C ASN A 20 25.62 40.50 66.96
N ILE A 21 24.55 39.71 66.88
CA ILE A 21 24.48 38.57 65.99
C ILE A 21 23.28 38.79 65.07
N THR A 22 23.53 38.73 63.77
CA THR A 22 22.49 38.77 62.74
C THR A 22 22.19 37.35 62.26
N TYR A 23 20.92 36.99 62.30
CA TYR A 23 20.37 35.75 61.78
C TYR A 23 19.54 36.03 60.53
N HIS A 24 19.37 35.02 59.69
CA HIS A 24 18.49 35.11 58.53
C HIS A 24 17.79 33.78 58.25
N PHE A 25 16.63 33.84 57.58
CA PHE A 25 15.96 32.69 56.98
C PHE A 25 15.35 33.12 55.64
N THR A 26 15.26 32.20 54.68
CA THR A 26 14.61 32.45 53.39
C THR A 26 13.30 31.67 53.31
N THR A 27 12.22 32.32 52.88
CA THR A 27 10.94 31.64 52.67
C THR A 27 11.02 30.68 51.49
N LEU A 28 10.50 29.47 51.69
CA LEU A 28 10.57 28.39 50.71
C LEU A 28 9.70 28.68 49.47
N ARG A 29 10.14 28.16 48.32
CA ARG A 29 9.38 28.12 47.08
C ARG A 29 9.31 26.67 46.60
N CYS A 30 8.13 26.20 46.23
CA CYS A 30 7.96 24.85 45.70
C CYS A 30 8.60 24.71 44.32
N PRO A 31 9.11 23.51 43.99
CA PRO A 31 9.67 23.27 42.68
C PRO A 31 8.57 23.36 41.63
N TYR A 32 8.93 23.76 40.41
CA TYR A 32 8.00 23.77 39.28
C TYR A 32 8.67 23.20 38.04
N ILE A 33 7.84 22.86 37.06
CA ILE A 33 8.32 22.40 35.77
C ILE A 33 7.87 23.34 34.66
N ILE A 34 8.62 23.32 33.56
CA ILE A 34 8.23 23.89 32.28
C ILE A 34 8.13 22.72 31.30
N LEU A 35 6.97 22.57 30.67
CA LEU A 35 6.79 21.58 29.62
C LEU A 35 7.51 22.06 28.35
N VAL A 36 8.46 21.26 27.86
CA VAL A 36 9.26 21.58 26.67
C VAL A 36 8.64 20.94 25.44
N SER A 37 8.29 19.66 25.51
CA SER A 37 7.69 18.91 24.40
C SER A 37 6.93 17.67 24.88
N PRO A 38 5.87 17.24 24.20
CA PRO A 38 5.05 18.05 23.31
C PRO A 38 4.39 19.19 24.09
N ALA A 39 4.02 20.29 23.41
CA ALA A 39 3.32 21.40 24.05
C ALA A 39 1.97 20.94 24.61
N ASN A 40 1.49 21.57 25.69
CA ASN A 40 0.17 21.23 26.22
C ASN A 40 -0.91 21.51 25.17
N GLN A 41 -1.86 20.59 25.03
CA GLN A 41 -2.99 20.66 24.10
C GLN A 41 -2.59 20.56 22.62
N SER A 42 -1.36 20.16 22.30
CA SER A 42 -0.92 19.96 20.92
C SER A 42 -1.66 18.79 20.26
N THR A 43 -1.89 18.91 18.96
CA THR A 43 -2.38 17.84 18.08
C THR A 43 -1.26 17.33 17.18
N GLU A 44 -1.53 16.31 16.37
CA GLU A 44 -0.57 15.73 15.41
C GLU A 44 0.72 15.19 16.05
N ILE A 45 0.61 14.69 17.29
CA ILE A 45 1.75 14.09 17.98
C ILE A 45 1.94 12.64 17.50
N PRO A 46 3.17 12.20 17.15
CA PRO A 46 3.40 10.82 16.76
C PRO A 46 3.06 9.85 17.90
N LEU A 47 2.80 8.59 17.55
CA LEU A 47 2.66 7.53 18.54
C LEU A 47 3.96 7.39 19.36
N THR A 48 3.83 6.97 20.61
CA THR A 48 4.94 6.80 21.55
C THR A 48 5.86 8.04 21.71
N PRO A 49 5.32 9.27 21.91
CA PRO A 49 6.13 10.47 21.92
C PRO A 49 7.05 10.55 23.14
N THR A 50 8.12 11.34 23.02
CA THR A 50 8.97 11.68 24.17
C THR A 50 8.46 12.96 24.83
N ILE A 51 8.07 12.85 26.10
CA ILE A 51 7.76 13.98 26.97
C ILE A 51 9.08 14.53 27.52
N GLN A 52 9.31 15.82 27.34
CA GLN A 52 10.45 16.56 27.84
C GLN A 52 9.98 17.70 28.73
N ILE A 53 10.56 17.80 29.91
CA ILE A 53 10.33 18.90 30.85
C ILE A 53 11.66 19.51 31.29
N TRP A 54 11.59 20.77 31.72
CA TRP A 54 12.63 21.43 32.48
C TRP A 54 12.18 21.56 33.94
N ALA A 55 12.88 20.91 34.86
CA ALA A 55 12.56 20.96 36.28
C ALA A 55 13.40 22.02 36.99
N GLN A 56 12.75 22.95 37.69
CA GLN A 56 13.40 24.09 38.33
C GLN A 56 13.12 24.10 39.84
N ASP A 57 14.19 24.30 40.62
CA ASP A 57 14.14 24.49 42.06
C ASP A 57 15.23 25.47 42.52
N TYR A 58 14.92 26.26 43.55
CA TYR A 58 15.80 27.30 44.09
C TYR A 58 16.44 26.91 45.42
N CYS A 59 16.02 25.80 46.02
CA CYS A 59 16.47 25.37 47.34
C CYS A 59 17.71 24.46 47.30
N SER A 60 18.29 24.22 46.10
CA SER A 60 19.46 23.36 45.87
C SER A 60 19.31 21.91 46.35
N LEU A 61 18.06 21.46 46.54
CA LEU A 61 17.74 20.09 46.92
C LEU A 61 17.55 19.23 45.67
N GLY A 62 17.77 17.92 45.81
CA GLY A 62 17.44 16.96 44.77
C GLY A 62 15.92 16.89 44.55
N LEU A 63 15.50 16.71 43.30
CA LEU A 63 14.10 16.63 42.90
C LEU A 63 13.65 15.18 42.67
N ASN A 64 12.52 14.83 43.28
CA ASN A 64 11.80 13.60 42.99
C ASN A 64 10.68 13.92 42.01
N ILE A 65 10.78 13.38 40.80
CA ILE A 65 9.84 13.64 39.70
C ILE A 65 9.16 12.33 39.31
N PHE A 66 7.84 12.34 39.28
CA PHE A 66 7.01 11.19 38.96
C PHE A 66 6.10 11.50 37.79
N PHE A 67 6.05 10.58 36.83
CA PHE A 67 5.21 10.65 35.64
C PHE A 67 4.09 9.63 35.75
N TYR A 68 2.87 10.07 35.53
CA TYR A 68 1.67 9.26 35.53
C TYR A 68 0.89 9.46 34.23
N GLU A 69 0.12 8.46 33.84
CA GLU A 69 -0.83 8.53 32.72
C GLU A 69 -2.17 7.90 33.11
N ASN A 70 -3.23 8.18 32.35
CA ASN A 70 -4.60 7.77 32.67
C ASN A 70 -5.33 6.95 31.59
N SER A 71 -4.63 6.40 30.60
CA SER A 71 -5.20 5.60 29.52
C SER A 71 -5.94 4.35 30.00
N THR A 72 -5.64 3.85 31.20
CA THR A 72 -6.35 2.74 31.86
C THR A 72 -7.57 3.18 32.68
N GLY A 73 -7.96 4.45 32.61
CA GLY A 73 -9.07 5.02 33.42
C GLY A 73 -8.68 5.40 34.85
N SER A 74 -7.42 5.26 35.24
CA SER A 74 -6.87 5.69 36.53
C SER A 74 -5.41 6.10 36.39
N TRP A 75 -4.96 7.03 37.23
CA TRP A 75 -3.58 7.52 37.21
C TRP A 75 -2.60 6.41 37.59
N THR A 76 -1.83 5.94 36.62
CA THR A 76 -0.81 4.89 36.79
C THR A 76 0.57 5.50 36.64
N GLN A 77 1.45 5.29 37.63
CA GLN A 77 2.83 5.76 37.56
C GLN A 77 3.63 4.95 36.53
N ARG A 78 4.35 5.62 35.64
CA ARG A 78 5.15 4.99 34.58
C ARG A 78 6.65 5.24 34.71
N GLN A 79 7.06 6.38 35.27
CA GLN A 79 8.46 6.69 35.51
C GLN A 79 8.64 7.46 36.83
N SER A 80 9.74 7.17 37.53
CA SER A 80 10.23 7.93 38.67
C SER A 80 11.69 8.32 38.46
N ASN A 81 12.01 9.59 38.72
CA ASN A 81 13.38 10.11 38.71
C ASN A 81 13.64 10.68 40.09
N ILE A 82 14.46 9.98 40.87
CA ILE A 82 14.72 10.28 42.28
C ILE A 82 16.03 11.06 42.40
N SER A 83 16.04 12.08 43.26
CA SER A 83 17.22 12.92 43.50
C SER A 83 17.81 13.55 42.23
N SER A 84 16.95 13.91 41.27
CA SER A 84 17.33 14.58 40.03
C SER A 84 17.93 15.96 40.32
N LEU A 85 18.88 16.39 39.50
CA LEU A 85 19.45 17.73 39.63
C LEU A 85 18.38 18.79 39.37
N ALA A 86 18.31 19.79 40.25
CA ALA A 86 17.52 20.99 39.98
C ALA A 86 18.07 21.71 38.74
N ASN A 87 17.19 22.37 37.98
CA ASN A 87 17.52 23.09 36.73
C ASN A 87 18.09 22.14 35.67
N SER A 88 17.37 21.05 35.40
CA SER A 88 17.76 20.04 34.42
C SER A 88 16.58 19.62 33.55
N SER A 89 16.91 19.04 32.38
CA SER A 89 15.94 18.43 31.47
C SER A 89 15.70 16.98 31.87
N ILE A 90 14.43 16.58 31.92
CA ILE A 90 14.02 15.19 32.16
C ILE A 90 13.16 14.74 31.00
N ASN A 91 13.44 13.53 30.51
CA ASN A 91 12.75 12.92 29.39
C ASN A 91 12.02 11.66 29.85
N TRP A 92 10.85 11.42 29.29
CA TRP A 92 10.06 10.21 29.46
C TRP A 92 9.43 9.81 28.12
N THR A 93 9.69 8.58 27.67
CA THR A 93 8.99 8.00 26.52
C THR A 93 7.59 7.53 26.95
N PHE A 94 6.56 8.21 26.44
CA PHE A 94 5.16 7.86 26.70
C PHE A 94 4.74 6.68 25.83
N SER A 95 5.05 5.45 26.25
CA SER A 95 4.83 4.25 25.43
C SER A 95 3.36 3.80 25.32
N GLN A 96 2.44 4.45 26.05
CA GLN A 96 1.00 4.11 26.06
C GLN A 96 0.21 4.80 24.95
N ALA A 97 0.80 5.76 24.25
CA ALA A 97 0.16 6.46 23.14
C ALA A 97 0.27 5.64 21.86
N THR A 98 -0.56 4.59 21.75
CA THR A 98 -0.53 3.59 20.66
C THR A 98 -1.72 3.71 19.70
N SER A 99 -2.70 4.57 19.98
CA SER A 99 -3.87 4.75 19.13
C SER A 99 -3.83 6.09 18.41
N TYR A 100 -4.22 6.08 17.13
CA TYR A 100 -4.32 7.29 16.32
C TYR A 100 -5.49 8.17 16.76
N ASN A 101 -5.41 9.47 16.42
CA ASN A 101 -6.46 10.47 16.64
C ASN A 101 -7.01 10.50 18.08
N THR A 102 -6.21 10.10 19.06
CA THR A 102 -6.62 9.83 20.45
C THR A 102 -5.98 10.84 21.39
N THR A 103 -6.76 11.35 22.35
CA THR A 103 -6.26 12.30 23.36
C THR A 103 -5.76 11.55 24.58
N TYR A 104 -4.49 11.76 24.92
CA TYR A 104 -3.86 11.18 26.10
C TYR A 104 -3.58 12.25 27.15
N TYR A 105 -3.87 11.94 28.40
CA TYR A 105 -3.58 12.82 29.53
C TYR A 105 -2.45 12.23 30.37
N TYR A 106 -1.63 13.11 30.90
CA TYR A 106 -0.51 12.75 31.74
C TYR A 106 -0.34 13.74 32.88
N ASN A 107 0.17 13.24 33.99
CA ASN A 107 0.36 13.99 35.21
C ASN A 107 1.83 13.93 35.61
N ILE A 108 2.39 15.08 35.96
CA ILE A 108 3.77 15.19 36.42
C ILE A 108 3.76 15.81 37.81
N SER A 109 4.30 15.06 38.77
CA SER A 109 4.49 15.52 40.15
C SER A 109 5.97 15.75 40.41
N VAL A 110 6.32 16.91 40.94
CA VAL A 110 7.68 17.27 41.35
C VAL A 110 7.70 17.62 42.84
N ASN A 111 8.66 17.06 43.57
CA ASN A 111 8.81 17.23 45.02
C ASN A 111 10.28 17.41 45.39
N ASN A 112 10.59 18.39 46.24
CA ASN A 112 11.93 18.66 46.78
C ASN A 112 12.12 18.23 48.25
N GLY A 113 11.20 17.41 48.79
CA GLY A 113 11.15 16.96 50.17
C GLY A 113 10.42 17.91 51.13
N LEU A 114 10.16 19.15 50.72
CA LEU A 114 9.49 20.17 51.54
C LEU A 114 8.08 20.48 51.03
N CYS A 115 7.88 20.47 49.71
CA CYS A 115 6.56 20.53 49.11
C CYS A 115 6.52 19.92 47.71
N ASN A 116 5.31 19.60 47.27
CA ASN A 116 5.01 19.03 45.97
C ASN A 116 4.26 20.02 45.07
N THR A 117 4.45 19.89 43.76
CA THR A 117 3.63 20.57 42.76
C THR A 117 3.30 19.59 41.65
N THR A 118 2.06 19.65 41.17
CA THR A 118 1.52 18.69 40.23
C THR A 118 0.93 19.41 39.02
N TYR A 119 1.20 18.88 37.84
CA TYR A 119 0.72 19.41 36.56
C TYR A 119 -0.01 18.32 35.81
N ILE A 120 -1.10 18.68 35.13
CA ILE A 120 -1.81 17.81 34.22
C ILE A 120 -1.72 18.45 32.84
N PHE A 121 -1.32 17.64 31.86
CA PHE A 121 -1.21 18.02 30.47
C PHE A 121 -1.91 16.96 29.62
N TYR A 122 -2.16 17.32 28.36
CA TYR A 122 -2.62 16.38 27.37
C TYR A 122 -2.08 16.73 25.99
N PHE A 123 -2.08 15.74 25.11
CA PHE A 123 -1.86 15.90 23.69
C PHE A 123 -2.80 14.97 22.93
N LYS A 124 -2.95 15.22 21.64
CA LYS A 124 -3.70 14.34 20.72
C LYS A 124 -2.75 13.77 19.67
N THR A 125 -2.81 12.46 19.48
CA THR A 125 -2.01 11.78 18.46
C THR A 125 -2.46 12.15 17.05
N LYS A 126 -1.54 12.07 16.09
CA LYS A 126 -1.83 12.25 14.65
C LYS A 126 -2.92 11.29 14.17
N SER A 127 -3.58 11.63 13.08
CA SER A 127 -4.44 10.68 12.36
C SER A 127 -3.61 9.61 11.65
N SER A 128 -4.18 8.43 11.44
CA SER A 128 -3.61 7.40 10.56
C SER A 128 -3.78 7.79 9.09
N SER A 129 -2.81 7.45 8.27
CA SER A 129 -2.74 7.71 6.83
C SER A 129 -3.04 6.44 6.07
N ALA A 130 -3.96 6.50 5.11
CA ALA A 130 -4.34 5.30 4.36
C ALA A 130 -3.18 4.73 3.52
N PRO A 131 -3.12 3.40 3.33
CA PRO A 131 -2.20 2.75 2.41
C PRO A 131 -2.36 3.26 0.97
N THR A 132 -1.27 3.29 0.21
CA THR A 132 -1.23 3.79 -1.16
C THR A 132 -0.74 2.74 -2.15
N PHE A 133 -1.14 2.91 -3.41
CA PHE A 133 -0.76 2.02 -4.52
C PHE A 133 0.16 2.73 -5.51
N SER A 134 1.13 2.00 -6.05
CA SER A 134 1.99 2.47 -7.15
C SER A 134 2.60 1.32 -7.94
N PHE A 135 3.16 1.63 -9.11
CA PHE A 135 3.91 0.69 -9.96
C PHE A 135 3.15 -0.59 -10.30
N GLU A 136 1.89 -0.45 -10.72
CA GLU A 136 1.09 -1.57 -11.16
C GLU A 136 1.60 -2.18 -12.47
N VAL A 137 1.63 -3.51 -12.53
CA VAL A 137 2.00 -4.29 -13.71
C VAL A 137 0.97 -5.41 -13.91
N PRO A 138 0.31 -5.49 -15.09
CA PRO A 138 0.39 -4.55 -16.20
C PRO A 138 -0.13 -3.15 -15.84
N THR A 139 0.40 -2.13 -16.53
CA THR A 139 -0.07 -0.73 -16.37
C THR A 139 -1.56 -0.63 -16.69
N ASN A 140 -2.27 0.19 -15.93
CA ASN A 140 -3.71 0.35 -16.12
C ASN A 140 -4.05 0.79 -17.56
N ASN A 141 -5.11 0.24 -18.14
CA ASN A 141 -5.55 0.50 -19.51
C ASN A 141 -4.49 0.15 -20.58
N SER A 142 -3.53 -0.72 -20.27
CA SER A 142 -2.58 -1.21 -21.27
C SER A 142 -3.25 -2.17 -22.27
N TYR A 143 -2.71 -2.17 -23.48
CA TYR A 143 -3.11 -3.05 -24.57
C TYR A 143 -1.88 -3.82 -25.05
N GLY A 144 -2.06 -5.04 -25.54
CA GLY A 144 -0.95 -5.85 -26.03
C GLY A 144 -0.22 -6.59 -24.92
N VAL A 145 -0.90 -6.87 -23.81
CA VAL A 145 -0.32 -7.70 -22.74
C VAL A 145 -0.22 -9.14 -23.23
N ASP A 146 0.93 -9.76 -23.02
CA ASP A 146 1.19 -11.15 -23.37
C ASP A 146 0.13 -12.07 -22.73
N LYS A 147 -0.53 -12.91 -23.53
CA LYS A 147 -1.52 -13.87 -23.02
C LYS A 147 -0.94 -14.90 -22.05
N HIS A 148 0.37 -15.09 -22.06
CA HIS A 148 1.11 -15.97 -21.16
C HIS A 148 1.49 -15.29 -19.85
N THR A 149 1.01 -14.07 -19.59
CA THR A 149 1.15 -13.41 -18.29
C THR A 149 0.59 -14.30 -17.18
N THR A 150 1.45 -14.72 -16.26
CA THR A 150 1.09 -15.57 -15.11
C THR A 150 0.98 -14.81 -13.81
N GLN A 151 1.40 -13.54 -13.77
CA GLN A 151 1.47 -12.76 -12.54
C GLN A 151 1.12 -11.29 -12.76
N LEU A 152 0.48 -10.70 -11.76
CA LEU A 152 0.32 -9.26 -11.62
C LEU A 152 1.21 -8.74 -10.49
N ASN A 153 1.54 -7.45 -10.52
CA ASN A 153 2.31 -6.80 -9.49
C ASN A 153 1.72 -5.43 -9.14
N ILE A 154 1.80 -5.05 -7.87
CA ILE A 154 1.59 -3.68 -7.41
C ILE A 154 2.47 -3.40 -6.20
N THR A 155 2.90 -2.16 -6.00
CA THR A 155 3.54 -1.73 -4.76
C THR A 155 2.48 -1.14 -3.83
N ILE A 156 2.46 -1.64 -2.59
CA ILE A 156 1.58 -1.15 -1.53
C ILE A 156 2.46 -0.52 -0.45
N GLU A 157 2.20 0.73 -0.10
CA GLU A 157 2.93 1.47 0.94
C GLU A 157 1.98 2.14 1.93
N ASP A 158 2.17 1.83 3.21
CA ASP A 158 1.59 2.54 4.33
C ASP A 158 2.53 3.68 4.78
N PRO A 159 2.09 4.95 4.73
CA PRO A 159 2.94 6.10 5.10
C PRO A 159 3.34 6.14 6.58
N ASP A 160 2.58 5.51 7.46
CA ASP A 160 2.85 5.44 8.90
C ASP A 160 3.72 4.23 9.27
N GLY A 161 3.92 3.31 8.32
CA GLY A 161 4.70 2.08 8.51
C GLY A 161 3.93 0.99 9.23
N ASP A 162 2.60 1.12 9.28
CA ASP A 162 1.72 0.15 9.91
C ASP A 162 1.66 -1.14 9.09
N ILE A 163 1.35 -2.24 9.78
CA ILE A 163 1.06 -3.51 9.12
C ILE A 163 -0.34 -3.44 8.49
N PHE A 164 -0.50 -4.08 7.33
CA PHE A 164 -1.78 -4.09 6.61
C PHE A 164 -2.14 -5.47 6.07
N ASN A 165 -3.43 -5.66 5.87
CA ASN A 165 -4.01 -6.81 5.20
C ASN A 165 -4.45 -6.40 3.80
N TYR A 166 -4.37 -7.31 2.84
CA TYR A 166 -4.84 -7.04 1.48
C TYR A 166 -5.53 -8.25 0.84
N SER A 167 -6.41 -7.98 -0.11
CA SER A 167 -7.08 -8.99 -0.93
C SER A 167 -7.12 -8.59 -2.39
N TRP A 168 -7.13 -9.60 -3.24
CA TRP A 168 -7.11 -9.50 -4.69
C TRP A 168 -8.29 -10.23 -5.29
N PHE A 169 -8.84 -9.69 -6.36
CA PHE A 169 -9.82 -10.35 -7.20
C PHE A 169 -9.44 -10.13 -8.67
N PHE A 170 -9.53 -11.17 -9.49
CA PHE A 170 -9.29 -11.12 -10.92
C PHE A 170 -10.50 -11.63 -11.69
N SER A 171 -10.77 -11.06 -12.87
CA SER A 171 -12.00 -11.30 -13.63
C SER A 171 -12.18 -12.75 -14.11
N CYS A 172 -11.13 -13.57 -14.15
CA CYS A 172 -11.25 -15.01 -14.42
C CYS A 172 -11.80 -15.81 -13.20
N GLY A 173 -11.99 -15.16 -12.05
CA GLY A 173 -12.53 -15.76 -10.82
C GLY A 173 -11.48 -16.13 -9.76
N VAL A 174 -10.18 -15.98 -10.03
CA VAL A 174 -9.14 -16.20 -9.02
C VAL A 174 -9.07 -15.04 -8.03
N SER A 175 -8.77 -15.35 -6.78
CA SER A 175 -8.59 -14.40 -5.69
C SER A 175 -7.52 -14.87 -4.72
N ASN A 176 -6.95 -13.93 -3.96
CA ASN A 176 -5.93 -14.22 -2.95
C ASN A 176 -6.03 -13.16 -1.85
N PHE A 177 -5.53 -13.47 -0.66
CA PHE A 177 -5.43 -12.53 0.44
C PHE A 177 -4.14 -12.76 1.23
N ALA A 178 -3.67 -11.73 1.90
CA ALA A 178 -2.57 -11.83 2.84
C ALA A 178 -2.83 -10.93 4.05
N ILE A 179 -2.33 -11.36 5.20
CA ILE A 179 -2.49 -10.67 6.48
C ILE A 179 -1.13 -10.26 7.05
N ASP A 180 -1.11 -9.26 7.93
CA ASP A 180 0.07 -8.77 8.65
C ASP A 180 1.26 -8.46 7.73
N ASN A 181 0.98 -7.83 6.59
CA ASN A 181 1.99 -7.45 5.59
C ASN A 181 2.58 -6.07 5.87
N THR A 182 3.72 -5.81 5.25
CA THR A 182 4.45 -4.53 5.32
C THR A 182 4.67 -3.94 3.92
N ASN A 183 5.17 -2.72 3.85
CA ASN A 183 5.40 -2.00 2.60
C ASN A 183 6.21 -2.80 1.57
N GLY A 184 5.87 -2.62 0.30
CA GLY A 184 6.63 -3.12 -0.85
C GLY A 184 5.78 -3.77 -1.93
N SER A 185 6.48 -4.35 -2.92
CA SER A 185 5.88 -5.02 -4.08
C SER A 185 5.16 -6.31 -3.66
N LYS A 186 3.92 -6.46 -4.16
CA LYS A 186 3.03 -7.60 -3.94
C LYS A 186 2.70 -8.24 -5.27
N ILE A 187 2.90 -9.55 -5.33
CA ILE A 187 2.68 -10.36 -6.52
C ILE A 187 1.37 -11.14 -6.36
N PHE A 188 0.59 -11.16 -7.43
CA PHE A 188 -0.63 -11.95 -7.51
C PHE A 188 -0.50 -13.00 -8.62
N ASP A 189 -0.63 -14.27 -8.26
CA ASP A 189 -0.50 -15.40 -9.19
C ASP A 189 -1.82 -15.69 -9.93
N LEU A 190 -1.74 -15.81 -11.25
CA LEU A 190 -2.85 -16.09 -12.16
C LEU A 190 -2.93 -17.56 -12.57
N SER A 191 -2.10 -18.44 -12.01
CA SER A 191 -2.07 -19.88 -12.34
C SER A 191 -3.44 -20.57 -12.28
N GLY A 192 -4.36 -20.09 -11.45
CA GLY A 192 -5.73 -20.60 -11.36
C GLY A 192 -6.68 -20.19 -12.50
N CYS A 193 -6.29 -19.28 -13.41
CA CYS A 193 -7.15 -18.83 -14.51
C CYS A 193 -7.28 -19.81 -15.67
N GLY A 194 -6.42 -20.83 -15.76
CA GLY A 194 -6.37 -21.71 -16.95
C GLY A 194 -5.73 -21.05 -18.18
N GLY A 195 -5.14 -19.86 -18.03
CA GLY A 195 -4.56 -19.05 -19.11
C GLY A 195 -5.40 -17.82 -19.42
N LEU A 196 -4.82 -16.89 -20.19
CA LEU A 196 -5.53 -15.74 -20.73
C LEU A 196 -5.84 -15.95 -22.22
N ASP A 197 -6.97 -15.42 -22.65
CA ASP A 197 -7.42 -15.42 -24.04
C ASP A 197 -6.86 -14.21 -24.78
N TYR A 198 -6.62 -14.35 -26.09
CA TYR A 198 -6.24 -13.24 -26.95
C TYR A 198 -7.37 -12.20 -27.06
N CYS A 199 -7.02 -10.95 -27.37
CA CYS A 199 -7.96 -9.85 -27.60
C CYS A 199 -8.99 -9.62 -26.47
N THR A 200 -8.65 -10.02 -25.26
CA THR A 200 -9.60 -10.08 -24.13
C THR A 200 -9.20 -9.08 -23.08
N GLN A 201 -10.17 -8.32 -22.61
CA GLN A 201 -9.98 -7.37 -21.52
C GLN A 201 -10.20 -8.06 -20.17
N TYR A 202 -9.19 -7.99 -19.31
CA TYR A 202 -9.23 -8.52 -17.96
C TYR A 202 -9.23 -7.39 -16.94
N TYR A 203 -9.92 -7.63 -15.83
CA TYR A 203 -10.03 -6.69 -14.72
C TYR A 203 -9.45 -7.30 -13.46
N TRP A 204 -8.85 -6.47 -12.62
CA TRP A 204 -8.37 -6.87 -11.32
C TRP A 204 -8.55 -5.79 -10.28
N GLN A 205 -8.82 -6.20 -9.05
CA GLN A 205 -9.05 -5.33 -7.92
C GLN A 205 -8.11 -5.68 -6.79
N VAL A 206 -7.59 -4.65 -6.11
CA VAL A 206 -6.86 -4.78 -4.85
C VAL A 206 -7.61 -3.99 -3.80
N ASN A 207 -7.82 -4.60 -2.63
CA ASN A 207 -8.35 -3.94 -1.44
C ASN A 207 -7.30 -4.08 -0.32
N VAL A 208 -7.04 -3.01 0.41
CA VAL A 208 -6.07 -2.97 1.52
C VAL A 208 -6.72 -2.31 2.72
N THR A 209 -6.41 -2.81 3.92
CA THR A 209 -6.73 -2.16 5.18
C THR A 209 -5.59 -2.31 6.19
N ASP A 210 -5.25 -1.22 6.86
CA ASP A 210 -4.30 -1.16 8.00
C ASP A 210 -5.03 -1.34 9.36
N GLY A 211 -6.35 -1.54 9.34
CA GLY A 211 -7.21 -1.61 10.52
C GLY A 211 -7.86 -0.28 10.94
N GLU A 212 -7.36 0.85 10.45
CA GLU A 212 -7.88 2.20 10.70
C GLU A 212 -8.52 2.82 9.44
N ASN A 213 -7.94 2.53 8.27
CA ASN A 213 -8.32 2.98 6.94
C ASN A 213 -8.48 1.80 5.98
N GLU A 214 -9.17 2.06 4.87
CA GLU A 214 -9.29 1.15 3.75
C GLU A 214 -8.94 1.88 2.45
N THR A 215 -8.27 1.19 1.53
CA THR A 215 -7.99 1.71 0.18
C THR A 215 -8.20 0.60 -0.84
N ASN A 216 -8.90 0.93 -1.93
CA ASN A 216 -9.13 0.01 -3.03
C ASN A 216 -8.83 0.64 -4.38
N ALA A 217 -8.50 -0.21 -5.34
CA ALA A 217 -8.30 0.19 -6.73
C ALA A 217 -8.69 -0.95 -7.66
N THR A 218 -9.25 -0.57 -8.81
CA THR A 218 -9.56 -1.48 -9.90
C THR A 218 -8.75 -1.07 -11.12
N TYR A 219 -8.08 -2.04 -11.71
CA TYR A 219 -7.23 -1.90 -12.87
C TYR A 219 -7.72 -2.84 -13.97
N TYR A 220 -7.37 -2.55 -15.21
CA TYR A 220 -7.65 -3.43 -16.33
C TYR A 220 -6.56 -3.37 -17.39
N PHE A 221 -6.48 -4.41 -18.20
CA PHE A 221 -5.63 -4.48 -19.38
C PHE A 221 -6.27 -5.33 -20.46
N THR A 222 -5.79 -5.21 -21.69
CA THR A 222 -6.23 -6.01 -22.82
C THR A 222 -5.05 -6.81 -23.37
N THR A 223 -5.26 -8.12 -23.55
CA THR A 223 -4.25 -9.01 -24.13
C THR A 223 -3.99 -8.70 -25.60
N GLU A 224 -2.86 -9.14 -26.10
CA GLU A 224 -2.46 -8.98 -27.50
C GLU A 224 -3.45 -9.59 -28.50
N ASN A 225 -3.35 -9.15 -29.76
CA ASN A 225 -4.13 -9.73 -30.84
C ASN A 225 -3.55 -11.08 -31.26
N MET A 226 -4.43 -11.96 -31.73
CA MET A 226 -3.99 -13.15 -32.46
C MET A 226 -3.45 -12.75 -33.84
N SER A 227 -2.35 -13.36 -34.24
CA SER A 227 -1.73 -13.23 -35.56
C SER A 227 -2.68 -13.67 -36.69
N ASN A 228 -2.55 -13.03 -37.84
CA ASN A 228 -3.29 -13.42 -39.04
C ASN A 228 -2.76 -14.73 -39.62
N GLN A 229 -3.65 -15.54 -40.21
CA GLN A 229 -3.24 -16.77 -40.89
C GLN A 229 -2.51 -16.47 -42.20
N THR A 230 -1.52 -17.29 -42.51
CA THR A 230 -0.79 -17.27 -43.79
C THR A 230 -1.24 -18.41 -44.69
N PHE A 231 -1.34 -18.14 -45.99
CA PHE A 231 -1.78 -19.09 -47.01
C PHE A 231 -0.63 -19.37 -47.99
N ILE A 232 -0.19 -20.63 -48.08
CA ILE A 232 0.99 -21.00 -48.88
C ILE A 232 0.78 -22.30 -49.65
N ASN A 233 1.59 -22.49 -50.70
CA ASN A 233 1.63 -23.71 -51.52
C ASN A 233 0.26 -24.15 -52.10
N PRO A 234 -0.51 -23.28 -52.77
CA PRO A 234 -1.73 -23.71 -53.46
C PRO A 234 -1.39 -24.69 -54.60
N ASN A 235 -2.12 -25.80 -54.68
CA ASN A 235 -1.96 -26.81 -55.71
C ASN A 235 -3.32 -27.33 -56.21
N PRO A 236 -3.63 -27.21 -57.51
CA PRO A 236 -2.92 -26.44 -58.54
C PRO A 236 -2.70 -24.95 -58.19
N ALA A 237 -1.59 -24.39 -58.68
CA ALA A 237 -1.22 -23.00 -58.44
C ALA A 237 -2.13 -22.03 -59.22
N ASN A 238 -2.15 -20.76 -58.80
CA ASN A 238 -2.93 -19.75 -59.51
C ASN A 238 -2.48 -19.63 -60.98
N GLY A 239 -3.44 -19.68 -61.91
CA GLY A 239 -3.18 -19.65 -63.35
C GLY A 239 -2.78 -20.99 -63.97
N SER A 240 -2.81 -22.10 -63.23
CA SER A 240 -2.60 -23.44 -63.80
C SER A 240 -3.62 -23.76 -64.90
N LEU A 241 -3.13 -24.29 -66.03
CA LEU A 241 -3.93 -24.72 -67.17
C LEU A 241 -3.98 -26.26 -67.25
N GLY A 242 -4.92 -26.80 -68.03
CA GLY A 242 -4.96 -28.23 -68.38
C GLY A 242 -5.22 -29.19 -67.20
N GLN A 243 -5.99 -28.75 -66.21
CA GLN A 243 -6.37 -29.60 -65.07
C GLN A 243 -7.40 -30.65 -65.47
N GLU A 244 -7.41 -31.77 -64.75
CA GLU A 244 -8.42 -32.81 -64.92
C GLU A 244 -9.82 -32.25 -64.63
N LEU A 245 -10.87 -32.87 -65.18
CA LEU A 245 -12.25 -32.41 -64.92
C LEU A 245 -12.74 -32.74 -63.50
N SER A 246 -11.95 -33.51 -62.76
CA SER A 246 -12.15 -33.84 -61.35
C SER A 246 -10.79 -34.03 -60.67
N PHE A 247 -10.50 -33.27 -59.63
CA PHE A 247 -9.24 -33.36 -58.87
C PHE A 247 -9.41 -32.79 -57.46
N ILE A 248 -8.39 -32.96 -56.60
CA ILE A 248 -8.35 -32.35 -55.27
C ILE A 248 -7.47 -31.11 -55.34
N TRP A 249 -8.07 -29.95 -55.05
CA TRP A 249 -7.31 -28.72 -54.86
C TRP A 249 -6.94 -28.58 -53.39
N ASN A 250 -5.71 -28.18 -53.09
CA ASN A 250 -5.25 -28.00 -51.71
C ASN A 250 -4.39 -26.74 -51.52
N ILE A 251 -4.32 -26.27 -50.27
CA ILE A 251 -3.50 -25.15 -49.82
C ILE A 251 -3.07 -25.39 -48.38
N THR A 252 -1.91 -24.89 -47.98
CA THR A 252 -1.47 -24.92 -46.58
C THR A 252 -1.88 -23.63 -45.89
N ILE A 253 -2.58 -23.75 -44.76
CA ILE A 253 -2.95 -22.62 -43.90
C ILE A 253 -2.18 -22.77 -42.58
N GLU A 254 -1.47 -21.71 -42.17
CA GLU A 254 -0.68 -21.68 -40.93
C GLU A 254 -1.06 -20.48 -40.06
N ASN A 255 -1.17 -20.72 -38.75
CA ASN A 255 -1.24 -19.72 -37.69
C ASN A 255 0.07 -19.77 -36.88
N THR A 256 0.79 -18.66 -36.84
CA THR A 256 2.09 -18.56 -36.15
C THR A 256 1.98 -18.71 -34.63
N ASP A 257 0.80 -18.44 -34.07
CA ASP A 257 0.56 -18.54 -32.64
C ASP A 257 0.22 -19.99 -32.21
N GLY A 258 0.08 -20.91 -33.18
CA GLY A 258 -0.30 -22.30 -32.93
C GLY A 258 -1.77 -22.50 -32.55
N GLU A 259 -2.56 -21.42 -32.51
CA GLU A 259 -3.97 -21.44 -32.16
C GLU A 259 -4.85 -21.98 -33.30
N TYR A 260 -5.97 -22.59 -32.92
CA TYR A 260 -6.99 -23.07 -33.86
C TYR A 260 -7.66 -21.91 -34.60
N PHE A 261 -8.07 -22.17 -35.85
CA PHE A 261 -8.76 -21.19 -36.70
C PHE A 261 -9.88 -21.84 -37.51
N ASP A 262 -10.84 -21.03 -37.92
CA ASP A 262 -11.91 -21.44 -38.84
C ASP A 262 -11.47 -21.10 -40.27
N TRP A 263 -11.78 -21.97 -41.23
CA TRP A 263 -11.46 -21.70 -42.64
C TRP A 263 -12.56 -22.22 -43.58
N TRP A 264 -12.62 -21.62 -44.75
CA TRP A 264 -13.50 -22.05 -45.83
C TRP A 264 -12.87 -21.85 -47.20
N ILE A 265 -13.13 -22.81 -48.09
CA ILE A 265 -12.77 -22.80 -49.50
C ILE A 265 -14.06 -22.85 -50.31
N ASN A 266 -14.22 -21.92 -51.25
CA ASN A 266 -15.34 -21.87 -52.20
C ASN A 266 -14.83 -21.85 -53.63
N VAL A 267 -15.50 -22.56 -54.54
CA VAL A 267 -15.15 -22.64 -55.95
C VAL A 267 -16.32 -22.12 -56.81
N THR A 268 -16.02 -21.47 -57.94
CA THR A 268 -17.05 -20.90 -58.84
C THR A 268 -18.07 -21.90 -59.39
N ASN A 269 -17.75 -23.20 -59.40
CA ASN A 269 -18.68 -24.26 -59.81
C ASN A 269 -19.66 -24.68 -58.69
N GLY A 270 -19.52 -24.11 -57.49
CA GLY A 270 -20.33 -24.43 -56.31
C GLY A 270 -19.68 -25.41 -55.34
N ASP A 271 -18.57 -26.05 -55.71
CA ASP A 271 -17.83 -26.92 -54.80
C ASP A 271 -17.24 -26.10 -53.65
N ASN A 272 -17.26 -26.67 -52.45
CA ASN A 272 -16.79 -25.99 -51.25
C ASN A 272 -16.33 -26.99 -50.20
N ASN A 273 -15.49 -26.53 -49.29
CA ASN A 273 -15.14 -27.25 -48.07
C ASN A 273 -14.83 -26.25 -46.96
N SER A 274 -15.08 -26.62 -45.70
CA SER A 274 -14.79 -25.76 -44.56
C SER A 274 -14.54 -26.62 -43.33
N ASN A 275 -13.88 -26.04 -42.34
CA ASN A 275 -13.80 -26.62 -41.01
C ASN A 275 -13.66 -25.52 -39.98
N THR A 276 -14.20 -25.77 -38.79
CA THR A 276 -14.02 -24.91 -37.62
C THR A 276 -13.00 -25.52 -36.67
N SER A 277 -12.35 -24.68 -35.86
CA SER A 277 -11.34 -25.08 -34.88
C SER A 277 -10.24 -25.98 -35.49
N ALA A 278 -9.77 -25.65 -36.69
CA ALA A 278 -8.75 -26.41 -37.39
C ALA A 278 -7.34 -25.96 -36.97
N SER A 279 -6.40 -26.92 -36.91
CA SER A 279 -4.99 -26.63 -36.70
C SER A 279 -4.27 -26.32 -38.02
N ASN A 280 -3.00 -25.91 -37.92
CA ASN A 280 -2.12 -25.68 -39.07
C ASN A 280 -2.05 -26.91 -40.00
N GLY A 281 -1.86 -26.66 -41.30
CA GLY A 281 -1.55 -27.70 -42.28
C GLY A 281 -2.42 -27.64 -43.54
N SER A 282 -2.29 -28.66 -44.39
CA SER A 282 -2.96 -28.73 -45.69
C SER A 282 -4.48 -28.86 -45.56
N LYS A 283 -5.19 -27.95 -46.22
CA LYS A 283 -6.65 -27.90 -46.36
C LYS A 283 -7.00 -28.08 -47.83
N ASN A 284 -8.10 -28.76 -48.11
CA ASN A 284 -8.43 -29.17 -49.48
C ASN A 284 -9.91 -29.12 -49.79
N VAL A 285 -10.24 -29.11 -51.08
CA VAL A 285 -11.59 -29.27 -51.62
C VAL A 285 -11.52 -30.23 -52.81
N SER A 286 -12.47 -31.17 -52.86
CA SER A 286 -12.66 -32.01 -54.03
C SER A 286 -13.44 -31.22 -55.08
N ILE A 287 -12.83 -30.99 -56.23
CA ILE A 287 -13.43 -30.25 -57.33
C ILE A 287 -13.84 -31.25 -58.42
N SER A 288 -15.07 -31.16 -58.90
CA SER A 288 -15.57 -32.04 -59.98
C SER A 288 -16.56 -31.35 -60.90
N GLY A 289 -16.95 -32.03 -61.99
CA GLY A 289 -17.96 -31.50 -62.92
C GLY A 289 -17.48 -30.27 -63.72
N LEU A 290 -16.17 -30.16 -63.94
CA LEU A 290 -15.61 -29.05 -64.69
C LEU A 290 -15.87 -29.20 -66.19
N ALA A 291 -15.97 -28.06 -66.89
CA ALA A 291 -16.12 -27.99 -68.33
C ALA A 291 -14.78 -27.64 -69.01
N TYR A 292 -14.57 -28.16 -70.22
CA TYR A 292 -13.41 -27.81 -71.04
C TYR A 292 -13.37 -26.30 -71.33
N SER A 293 -12.16 -25.76 -71.44
CA SER A 293 -11.92 -24.36 -71.81
C SER A 293 -12.65 -23.32 -70.94
N THR A 294 -12.90 -23.63 -69.67
CA THR A 294 -13.58 -22.77 -68.70
C THR A 294 -12.64 -22.40 -67.56
N THR A 295 -12.64 -21.13 -67.14
CA THR A 295 -11.87 -20.65 -65.99
C THR A 295 -12.70 -20.80 -64.71
N TYR A 296 -12.11 -21.43 -63.70
CA TYR A 296 -12.69 -21.54 -62.36
C TYR A 296 -11.86 -20.74 -61.36
N THR A 297 -12.52 -20.11 -60.40
CA THR A 297 -11.86 -19.37 -59.30
C THR A 297 -12.09 -20.10 -57.99
N VAL A 298 -11.03 -20.20 -57.19
CA VAL A 298 -11.06 -20.74 -55.83
C VAL A 298 -10.79 -19.58 -54.87
N TRP A 299 -11.68 -19.38 -53.90
CA TRP A 299 -11.51 -18.44 -52.80
C TRP A 299 -11.21 -19.20 -51.53
N VAL A 300 -10.23 -18.74 -50.77
CA VAL A 300 -9.86 -19.29 -49.47
C VAL A 300 -9.84 -18.17 -48.45
N ASN A 301 -10.46 -18.38 -47.31
CA ASN A 301 -10.40 -17.47 -46.17
C ASN A 301 -10.17 -18.27 -44.89
N ALA A 302 -9.59 -17.61 -43.90
CA ALA A 302 -9.48 -18.10 -42.53
C ALA A 302 -9.73 -16.95 -41.56
N THR A 303 -10.28 -17.27 -40.40
CA THR A 303 -10.56 -16.30 -39.34
C THR A 303 -10.13 -16.85 -37.99
N ASN A 304 -9.51 -15.99 -37.20
CA ASN A 304 -9.34 -16.16 -35.77
C ASN A 304 -10.59 -15.63 -35.06
N ASN A 305 -11.06 -16.30 -34.00
CA ASN A 305 -12.23 -15.89 -33.22
C ASN A 305 -12.01 -14.63 -32.36
N CYS A 306 -10.91 -13.90 -32.59
CA CYS A 306 -10.70 -12.54 -32.09
C CYS A 306 -11.66 -11.58 -32.81
N SER A 307 -12.92 -11.60 -32.41
CA SER A 307 -13.88 -10.57 -32.81
C SER A 307 -13.58 -9.31 -32.02
N ASN A 308 -12.67 -8.49 -32.52
CA ASN A 308 -12.54 -7.10 -32.11
C ASN A 308 -13.84 -6.37 -32.48
N TRP A 309 -14.84 -6.41 -31.60
CA TRP A 309 -15.90 -5.42 -31.58
C TRP A 309 -15.33 -4.18 -30.91
N THR A 310 -14.57 -3.40 -31.66
CA THR A 310 -14.36 -1.98 -31.33
C THR A 310 -15.72 -1.29 -31.45
N ILE A 311 -16.30 -0.91 -30.31
CA ILE A 311 -17.41 0.06 -30.22
C ILE A 311 -16.85 1.45 -30.50
#